data_AF-A0A2H0D8U9-F1
#
_entry.id   AF-A0A2H0D8U9-F1
#
_cell.length_a   1.000
_cell.length_b   1.000
_cell.length_c   1.000
_cell.angle_alpha   90.00
_cell.angle_beta   90.00
_cell.angle_gamma   90.00
#
_symmetry.space_group_name_H-M   'P 1'
#
loop_
_entity.id
_entity.type
_entity.pdbx_description
1 polymer ?
#
loop_
_entity_poly.entity_id
_entity_poly.type
_entity_poly.pdbx_seq_one_letter_code
_entity_poly.pdbx_strand_id
1 'polypeptide(L)'
;MIKTIDTKNFSLLLLVLATSLFGQNGLPKIYSGDAQKIFSLRKAYLNGELKNENAIKYLKRQADKLLSMTPLSVTDKEQIPPSGDKHDYMSMGKYWWPDPNTKDGLPYIRKDGEVNPEVKGISDATNIGKTISAVEVLSTAFYITNDSKYSFKASQILHVMFIDEKSKMNPNLNYAQFVPGRNEGRGSGIIDVHGFYRLIDAISLLENANEWMKDDDTKIRSWFEEYLL
;
A
#
# COMPACT_ATOMS: atom_id res chain seq x y z
N MET A 1 60.23 -40.86 18.25
CA MET A 1 60.26 -39.39 18.35
C MET A 1 58.86 -38.89 18.02
N ILE A 2 57.98 -38.86 19.02
CA ILE A 2 56.56 -38.53 18.90
C ILE A 2 56.45 -37.02 19.07
N LYS A 3 56.05 -36.30 18.01
CA LYS A 3 55.73 -34.87 18.11
C LYS A 3 54.27 -34.75 18.55
N THR A 4 54.11 -34.23 19.75
CA THR A 4 52.87 -33.77 20.37
C THR A 4 52.18 -32.73 19.48
N ILE A 5 50.92 -32.99 19.15
CA ILE A 5 50.01 -32.01 18.56
C ILE A 5 49.44 -31.18 19.71
N ASP A 6 49.62 -29.86 19.61
CA ASP A 6 49.19 -28.88 20.61
C ASP A 6 47.67 -28.71 20.58
N THR A 7 46.99 -29.14 21.65
CA THR A 7 45.53 -29.12 21.83
C THR A 7 45.07 -27.84 22.52
N LYS A 8 45.38 -26.67 21.95
CA LYS A 8 44.84 -25.39 22.43
C LYS A 8 44.30 -24.57 21.28
N ASN A 9 43.02 -24.20 21.40
CA ASN A 9 42.21 -23.34 20.51
C ASN A 9 41.27 -24.06 19.52
N PHE A 10 40.52 -25.06 20.01
CA PHE A 10 39.23 -25.45 19.43
C PHE A 10 38.10 -25.00 20.35
N SER A 11 37.94 -23.68 20.49
CA SER A 11 36.81 -23.09 21.19
C SER A 11 36.11 -22.10 20.27
N LEU A 12 34.85 -22.43 19.97
CA LEU A 12 33.79 -21.48 19.67
C LEU A 12 33.80 -20.80 18.29
N LEU A 13 33.60 -21.59 17.23
CA LEU A 13 32.86 -21.09 16.06
C LEU A 13 31.35 -21.38 16.27
N LEU A 14 30.77 -20.77 17.31
CA LEU A 14 29.33 -20.52 17.29
C LEU A 14 29.15 -19.36 16.32
N LEU A 15 28.93 -19.71 15.05
CA LEU A 15 28.32 -18.78 14.11
C LEU A 15 26.89 -18.57 14.64
N VAL A 16 26.74 -17.57 15.52
CA VAL A 16 25.45 -17.03 15.89
C VAL A 16 24.84 -16.56 14.59
N LEU A 17 23.97 -17.39 14.00
CA LEU A 17 22.85 -16.91 13.22
C LEU A 17 22.13 -15.94 14.15
N ALA A 18 22.52 -14.68 14.11
CA ALA A 18 21.71 -13.60 14.59
C ALA A 18 20.55 -13.54 13.58
N THR A 19 19.61 -14.48 13.73
CA THR A 19 18.22 -14.18 13.41
C THR A 19 17.92 -13.01 14.32
N SER A 20 18.01 -11.80 13.76
CA SER A 20 17.56 -10.59 14.38
C SER A 20 16.07 -10.79 14.64
N LEU A 21 15.76 -11.36 15.80
CA LEU A 21 14.43 -11.45 16.38
C LEU A 21 14.04 -10.05 16.84
N PHE A 22 13.93 -9.12 15.89
CA PHE A 22 13.12 -7.92 16.09
C PHE A 22 11.67 -8.34 15.86
N GLY A 23 11.15 -9.19 16.75
CA GLY A 23 9.72 -9.31 16.91
C GLY A 23 9.20 -7.99 17.46
N GLN A 24 8.15 -7.43 16.85
CA GLN A 24 7.44 -6.29 17.42
C GLN A 24 6.88 -6.73 18.79
N ASN A 25 7.60 -6.41 19.86
CA ASN A 25 7.35 -6.90 21.24
C ASN A 25 6.18 -6.16 21.93
N GLY A 26 5.54 -5.21 21.23
CA GLY A 26 4.44 -4.40 21.72
C GLY A 26 3.27 -4.38 20.74
N LEU A 27 2.18 -3.75 21.18
CA LEU A 27 1.00 -3.53 20.35
C LEU A 27 1.37 -2.67 19.12
N PRO A 28 0.89 -3.03 17.92
CA PRO A 28 1.08 -2.21 16.75
C PRO A 28 0.28 -0.91 16.88
N LYS A 29 0.80 0.19 16.33
CA LYS A 29 0.12 1.49 16.29
C LYS A 29 -0.89 1.54 15.14
N ILE A 30 -1.96 0.77 15.26
CA ILE A 30 -3.09 0.82 14.32
C ILE A 30 -4.27 1.56 14.96
N TYR A 31 -5.05 2.25 14.14
CA TYR A 31 -6.09 3.19 14.55
C TYR A 31 -7.49 2.72 14.18
N SER A 32 -7.65 2.04 13.04
CA SER A 32 -8.95 1.54 12.58
C SER A 32 -9.22 0.09 12.98
N GLY A 33 -8.17 -0.70 13.18
CA GLY A 33 -8.23 -2.08 13.65
C GLY A 33 -8.07 -2.25 15.18
N ASP A 34 -8.26 -3.48 15.65
CA ASP A 34 -8.05 -3.84 17.05
C ASP A 34 -6.62 -4.35 17.28
N ALA A 35 -5.77 -3.47 17.81
CA ALA A 35 -4.34 -3.74 18.04
C ALA A 35 -4.11 -4.95 18.95
N GLN A 36 -4.95 -5.14 19.98
CA GLN A 36 -4.83 -6.25 20.93
C GLN A 36 -5.17 -7.57 20.27
N LYS A 37 -6.23 -7.61 19.45
CA LYS A 37 -6.62 -8.82 18.72
C LYS A 37 -5.55 -9.26 17.73
N ILE A 38 -5.05 -8.35 16.90
CA ILE A 38 -4.05 -8.73 15.88
C ILE A 38 -2.71 -9.12 16.52
N PHE A 39 -2.30 -8.46 17.61
CA PHE A 39 -1.11 -8.84 18.37
C PHE A 39 -1.26 -10.23 19.02
N SER A 40 -2.43 -10.50 19.63
CA SER A 40 -2.70 -11.81 20.24
C SER A 40 -2.74 -12.92 19.19
N LEU A 41 -3.32 -12.65 18.02
CA LEU A 41 -3.34 -13.57 16.88
C LEU A 41 -1.92 -13.86 16.36
N ARG A 42 -1.08 -12.83 16.21
CA ARG A 42 0.35 -12.98 15.84
C ARG A 42 1.06 -13.90 16.82
N LYS A 43 0.97 -13.63 18.13
CA LYS A 43 1.63 -14.46 19.15
C LYS A 43 1.17 -15.91 19.10
N ALA A 44 -0.14 -16.14 19.06
CA ALA A 44 -0.68 -17.49 18.98
C ALA A 44 -0.23 -18.22 17.71
N TYR A 45 -0.15 -17.54 16.56
CA TYR A 45 0.36 -18.12 15.32
C TYR A 45 1.84 -18.50 15.42
N LEU A 46 2.69 -17.56 15.87
CA LEU A 46 4.14 -17.77 15.94
C LEU A 46 4.52 -18.85 16.97
N ASN A 47 3.73 -19.02 18.03
CA ASN A 47 3.94 -20.06 19.03
C ASN A 47 3.30 -21.42 18.64
N GLY A 48 2.56 -21.51 17.53
CA GLY A 48 1.84 -22.73 17.16
C GLY A 48 0.64 -23.05 18.07
N GLU A 49 0.10 -22.06 18.76
CA GLU A 49 -1.00 -22.20 19.74
C GLU A 49 -2.39 -22.04 19.11
N LEU A 50 -2.46 -21.71 17.81
CA LEU A 50 -3.74 -21.54 17.12
C LEU A 50 -4.44 -22.88 16.89
N LYS A 51 -5.62 -23.03 17.50
CA LYS A 51 -6.53 -24.17 17.27
C LYS A 51 -7.03 -24.26 15.83
N ASN A 52 -7.11 -23.12 15.12
CA ASN A 52 -7.58 -23.05 13.74
C ASN A 52 -6.84 -21.95 12.97
N GLU A 53 -6.15 -22.34 11.90
CA GLU A 53 -5.37 -21.43 11.06
C GLU A 53 -6.03 -21.10 9.72
N ASN A 54 -7.28 -21.48 9.48
CA ASN A 54 -7.92 -21.31 8.17
C ASN A 54 -7.93 -19.86 7.68
N ALA A 55 -8.16 -18.91 8.58
CA ALA A 55 -8.09 -17.48 8.27
C ALA A 55 -6.68 -17.04 7.87
N ILE A 56 -5.65 -17.54 8.55
CA ILE A 56 -4.25 -17.22 8.23
C ILE A 56 -3.84 -17.89 6.92
N LYS A 57 -4.24 -19.13 6.68
CA LYS A 57 -4.05 -19.81 5.39
C LYS A 57 -4.74 -19.06 4.26
N TYR A 58 -5.94 -18.51 4.49
CA TYR A 58 -6.61 -17.64 3.53
C TYR A 58 -5.81 -16.37 3.25
N LEU A 59 -5.41 -15.65 4.31
CA LEU A 59 -4.59 -14.44 4.20
C LEU A 59 -3.30 -14.68 3.42
N LYS A 60 -2.54 -15.73 3.77
CA LYS A 60 -1.31 -16.13 3.07
C LYS A 60 -1.57 -16.37 1.58
N ARG A 61 -2.63 -17.10 1.22
CA ARG A 61 -2.97 -17.30 -0.20
C ARG A 61 -3.30 -16.00 -0.94
N GLN A 62 -3.93 -15.03 -0.29
CA GLN A 62 -4.16 -13.72 -0.92
C GLN A 62 -2.86 -12.95 -1.08
N ALA A 63 -2.01 -12.94 -0.04
CA ALA A 63 -0.71 -12.28 -0.06
C ALA A 63 0.25 -12.90 -1.09
N ASP A 64 0.28 -14.23 -1.19
CA ASP A 64 1.09 -14.97 -2.17
C ASP A 64 0.73 -14.58 -3.62
N LYS A 65 -0.55 -14.35 -3.92
CA LYS A 65 -0.99 -13.87 -5.25
C LYS A 65 -0.49 -12.46 -5.57
N LEU A 66 -0.27 -11.63 -4.55
CA LEU A 66 0.17 -10.25 -4.73
C LEU A 66 1.69 -10.14 -4.92
N LEU A 67 2.46 -11.19 -4.63
CA LEU A 67 3.92 -11.19 -4.82
C LEU A 67 4.32 -10.94 -6.28
N SER A 68 3.50 -11.39 -7.24
CA SER A 68 3.72 -11.17 -8.67
C SER A 68 3.07 -9.90 -9.23
N MET A 69 2.38 -9.10 -8.39
CA MET A 69 1.75 -7.85 -8.83
C MET A 69 2.83 -6.85 -9.29
N THR A 70 2.72 -6.31 -10.49
CA THR A 70 3.50 -5.12 -10.86
C THR A 70 3.01 -3.94 -10.02
N PRO A 71 3.90 -3.22 -9.30
CA PRO A 71 3.53 -1.97 -8.63
C PRO A 71 2.90 -0.98 -9.63
N LEU A 72 1.83 -0.32 -9.20
CA LEU A 72 1.06 0.61 -10.03
C LEU A 72 1.33 2.04 -9.59
N SER A 73 1.19 2.99 -10.51
CA SER A 73 1.47 4.41 -10.31
C SER A 73 0.35 5.27 -10.91
N VAL A 74 0.22 6.52 -10.45
CA VAL A 74 -0.58 7.54 -11.16
C VAL A 74 0.05 7.92 -12.50
N THR A 75 1.34 7.67 -12.71
CA THR A 75 2.01 7.90 -13.99
C THR A 75 1.71 6.81 -15.03
N ASP A 76 0.90 5.80 -14.70
CA ASP A 76 0.50 4.74 -15.66
C ASP A 76 -0.61 5.19 -16.61
N LYS A 77 -1.41 6.20 -16.22
CA LYS A 77 -2.51 6.71 -17.06
C LYS A 77 -2.00 7.24 -18.40
N GLU A 78 -2.84 7.19 -19.43
CA GLU A 78 -2.50 7.78 -20.73
C GLU A 78 -2.69 9.30 -20.72
N GLN A 79 -3.66 9.79 -19.95
CA GLN A 79 -4.04 11.19 -19.90
C GLN A 79 -3.02 12.02 -19.11
N ILE A 80 -2.78 13.24 -19.57
CA ILE A 80 -2.00 14.24 -18.83
C ILE A 80 -3.02 15.18 -18.15
N PRO A 81 -2.98 15.31 -16.81
CA PRO A 81 -3.81 16.26 -16.09
C PRO A 81 -3.62 17.71 -16.60
N PRO A 82 -4.58 18.61 -16.40
CA PRO A 82 -4.48 20.00 -16.85
C PRO A 82 -3.24 20.78 -16.35
N SER A 83 -2.62 20.37 -15.24
CA SER A 83 -1.34 20.92 -14.78
C SER A 83 -0.18 20.70 -15.76
N GLY A 84 -0.29 19.71 -16.65
CA GLY A 84 0.82 19.22 -17.47
C GLY A 84 1.69 18.17 -16.75
N ASP A 85 1.40 17.85 -15.48
CA ASP A 85 2.18 16.93 -14.66
C ASP A 85 1.49 15.56 -14.54
N LYS A 86 2.17 14.50 -14.97
CA LYS A 86 1.65 13.11 -14.91
C LYS A 86 1.56 12.57 -13.47
N HIS A 87 2.29 13.20 -12.53
CA HIS A 87 2.28 12.85 -11.11
C HIS A 87 1.01 13.31 -10.40
N ASP A 88 0.23 14.22 -10.99
CA ASP A 88 -1.04 14.61 -10.41
C ASP A 88 -2.10 13.51 -10.60
N TYR A 89 -2.82 13.21 -9.51
CA TYR A 89 -3.92 12.25 -9.54
C TYR A 89 -5.10 12.82 -10.32
N MET A 90 -5.65 12.01 -11.23
CA MET A 90 -6.80 12.39 -12.04
C MET A 90 -7.84 11.28 -12.06
N SER A 91 -9.11 11.66 -11.95
CA SER A 91 -10.23 10.74 -12.13
C SER A 91 -11.45 11.48 -12.63
N MET A 92 -12.39 10.80 -13.28
CA MET A 92 -13.64 11.40 -13.74
C MET A 92 -14.78 11.06 -12.78
N GLY A 93 -15.69 12.01 -12.54
CA GLY A 93 -16.88 11.75 -11.73
C GLY A 93 -17.74 10.63 -12.32
N LYS A 94 -17.86 9.50 -11.59
CA LYS A 94 -18.43 8.25 -12.13
C LYS A 94 -19.88 8.27 -12.61
N TYR A 95 -20.67 9.25 -12.19
CA TYR A 95 -22.08 9.37 -12.57
C TYR A 95 -22.33 10.47 -13.62
N TRP A 96 -21.28 10.95 -14.28
CA TRP A 96 -21.39 11.98 -15.31
C TRP A 96 -21.27 11.37 -16.70
N TRP A 97 -22.21 11.71 -17.57
CA TRP A 97 -22.38 11.15 -18.91
C TRP A 97 -22.49 12.26 -19.96
N PRO A 98 -22.11 12.01 -21.22
CA PRO A 98 -22.38 12.93 -22.31
C PRO A 98 -23.86 13.33 -22.37
N ASP A 99 -24.15 14.61 -22.62
CA ASP A 99 -25.50 15.11 -22.80
C ASP A 99 -26.01 14.79 -24.22
N PRO A 100 -27.04 13.93 -24.39
CA PRO A 100 -27.56 13.59 -25.70
C PRO A 100 -28.25 14.78 -26.42
N ASN A 101 -28.51 15.89 -25.73
CA ASN A 101 -29.18 17.06 -26.30
C ASN A 101 -28.20 18.10 -26.88
N THR A 102 -26.89 17.87 -26.78
CA THR A 102 -25.86 18.75 -27.35
C THR A 102 -25.08 18.05 -28.45
N LYS A 103 -24.48 18.84 -29.35
CA LYS A 103 -23.81 18.29 -30.55
C LYS A 103 -22.54 17.50 -30.22
N ASP A 104 -21.86 17.90 -29.15
CA ASP A 104 -20.57 17.37 -28.70
C ASP A 104 -20.67 16.56 -27.39
N GLY A 105 -21.87 16.39 -26.85
CA GLY A 105 -22.09 15.70 -25.58
C GLY A 105 -21.71 16.51 -24.34
N LEU A 106 -21.36 17.80 -24.49
CA LEU A 106 -20.94 18.68 -23.39
C LEU A 106 -22.02 19.71 -23.03
N PRO A 107 -22.04 20.21 -21.78
CA PRO A 107 -21.32 19.67 -20.63
C PRO A 107 -21.95 18.34 -20.19
N TYR A 108 -21.16 17.42 -19.61
CA TYR A 108 -21.73 16.16 -19.13
C TYR A 108 -22.86 16.39 -18.12
N ILE A 109 -23.84 15.48 -18.08
CA ILE A 109 -24.99 15.50 -17.17
C ILE A 109 -24.91 14.34 -16.17
N ARG A 110 -25.46 14.55 -14.97
CA ARG A 110 -25.43 13.57 -13.90
C ARG A 110 -26.56 12.54 -14.08
N LYS A 111 -26.20 11.25 -14.11
CA LYS A 111 -27.13 10.11 -14.01
C LYS A 111 -26.79 9.32 -12.75
N ASP A 112 -27.50 9.61 -11.66
CA ASP A 112 -27.17 9.05 -10.36
C ASP A 112 -27.29 7.52 -10.33
N GLY A 113 -26.33 6.85 -9.69
CA GLY A 113 -26.27 5.39 -9.64
C GLY A 113 -25.81 4.71 -10.95
N GLU A 114 -25.73 5.43 -12.07
CA GLU A 114 -25.31 4.89 -13.36
C GLU A 114 -23.84 5.21 -13.62
N VAL A 115 -22.96 4.19 -13.52
CA VAL A 115 -21.52 4.36 -13.73
C VAL A 115 -21.20 4.51 -15.22
N ASN A 116 -20.65 5.67 -15.61
CA ASN A 116 -20.12 5.87 -16.96
C ASN A 116 -18.85 5.02 -17.15
N PRO A 117 -18.79 4.09 -18.13
CA PRO A 117 -17.61 3.26 -18.37
C PRO A 117 -16.35 4.04 -18.76
N GLU A 118 -16.46 5.28 -19.24
CA GLU A 118 -15.32 6.15 -19.56
C GLU A 118 -14.38 6.38 -18.36
N VAL A 119 -14.89 6.25 -17.12
CA VAL A 119 -14.02 6.32 -15.93
C VAL A 119 -12.90 5.29 -15.93
N LYS A 120 -13.10 4.16 -16.62
CA LYS A 120 -12.09 3.09 -16.75
C LYS A 120 -10.94 3.49 -17.68
N GLY A 121 -11.12 4.53 -18.49
CA GLY A 121 -10.07 5.09 -19.33
C GLY A 121 -8.98 5.80 -18.53
N ILE A 122 -9.22 6.12 -17.25
CA ILE A 122 -8.26 6.75 -16.36
C ILE A 122 -7.92 5.79 -15.22
N SER A 123 -6.66 5.36 -15.15
CA SER A 123 -6.26 4.26 -14.28
C SER A 123 -6.15 4.63 -12.80
N ASP A 124 -5.95 5.90 -12.45
CA ASP A 124 -5.48 6.31 -11.12
C ASP A 124 -6.40 5.83 -9.98
N ALA A 125 -7.72 5.99 -10.11
CA ALA A 125 -8.68 5.52 -9.11
C ALA A 125 -8.60 3.99 -8.89
N THR A 126 -8.37 3.23 -9.97
CA THR A 126 -8.16 1.79 -9.87
C THR A 126 -6.80 1.46 -9.27
N ASN A 127 -5.76 2.18 -9.68
CA ASN A 127 -4.38 1.95 -9.23
C ASN A 127 -4.24 2.23 -7.74
N ILE A 128 -4.74 3.37 -7.24
CA ILE A 128 -4.68 3.71 -5.81
C ILE A 128 -5.48 2.71 -4.97
N GLY A 129 -6.67 2.30 -5.43
CA GLY A 129 -7.49 1.30 -4.74
C GLY A 129 -6.82 -0.09 -4.65
N LYS A 130 -6.15 -0.51 -5.74
CA LYS A 130 -5.35 -1.75 -5.77
C LYS A 130 -4.12 -1.64 -4.88
N THR A 131 -3.40 -0.52 -4.91
CA THR A 131 -2.24 -0.26 -4.05
C THR A 131 -2.63 -0.36 -2.57
N ILE A 132 -3.67 0.35 -2.13
CA ILE A 132 -4.16 0.30 -0.74
C ILE A 132 -4.48 -1.14 -0.33
N SER A 133 -5.26 -1.84 -1.17
CA SER A 133 -5.70 -3.21 -0.86
C SER A 133 -4.53 -4.20 -0.83
N ALA A 134 -3.55 -4.04 -1.72
CA ALA A 134 -2.38 -4.90 -1.78
C ALA A 134 -1.48 -4.70 -0.56
N VAL A 135 -1.18 -3.45 -0.20
CA VAL A 135 -0.37 -3.11 0.98
C VAL A 135 -1.07 -3.59 2.26
N GLU A 136 -2.37 -3.39 2.40
CA GLU A 136 -3.14 -3.90 3.54
C GLU A 136 -2.99 -5.42 3.74
N VAL A 137 -3.16 -6.20 2.66
CA VAL A 137 -3.05 -7.66 2.71
C VAL A 137 -1.61 -8.09 2.99
N LEU A 138 -0.63 -7.51 2.30
CA LEU A 138 0.78 -7.87 2.42
C LEU A 138 1.33 -7.50 3.81
N SER A 139 1.07 -6.29 4.30
CA SER A 139 1.51 -5.86 5.63
C SER A 139 0.85 -6.68 6.75
N THR A 140 -0.43 -7.02 6.61
CA THR A 140 -1.11 -7.90 7.58
C THR A 140 -0.51 -9.31 7.57
N ALA A 141 -0.20 -9.85 6.38
CA ALA A 141 0.43 -11.16 6.24
C ALA A 141 1.86 -11.16 6.83
N PHE A 142 2.67 -10.15 6.52
CA PHE A 142 3.97 -9.93 7.15
C PHE A 142 3.84 -9.87 8.66
N TYR A 143 2.91 -9.05 9.17
CA TYR A 143 2.76 -8.86 10.60
C TYR A 143 2.30 -10.13 11.32
N ILE A 144 1.41 -10.94 10.75
CA ILE A 144 1.01 -12.18 11.46
C ILE A 144 2.10 -13.25 11.36
N THR A 145 2.72 -13.39 10.18
CA THR A 145 3.57 -14.55 9.88
C THR A 145 5.07 -14.32 10.05
N ASN A 146 5.49 -13.06 10.13
CA ASN A 146 6.89 -12.63 10.12
C ASN A 146 7.67 -13.06 8.86
N ASP A 147 6.97 -13.33 7.75
CA ASP A 147 7.57 -13.71 6.47
C ASP A 147 7.91 -12.46 5.64
N SER A 148 9.20 -12.17 5.49
CA SER A 148 9.72 -10.92 4.92
C SER A 148 9.41 -10.74 3.43
N LYS A 149 9.04 -11.81 2.71
CA LYS A 149 8.63 -11.67 1.30
C LYS A 149 7.42 -10.73 1.15
N TYR A 150 6.55 -10.67 2.16
CA TYR A 150 5.39 -9.80 2.13
C TYR A 150 5.74 -8.34 2.44
N SER A 151 6.61 -8.08 3.43
CA SER A 151 7.09 -6.71 3.72
C SER A 151 7.89 -6.15 2.56
N PHE A 152 8.76 -6.95 1.95
CA PHE A 152 9.50 -6.56 0.75
C PHE A 152 8.56 -6.12 -0.36
N LYS A 153 7.51 -6.90 -0.65
CA LYS A 153 6.56 -6.56 -1.71
C LYS A 153 5.72 -5.33 -1.37
N ALA A 154 5.28 -5.19 -0.13
CA ALA A 154 4.53 -4.01 0.32
C ALA A 154 5.37 -2.74 0.18
N SER A 155 6.66 -2.81 0.59
CA SER A 155 7.63 -1.73 0.44
C SER A 155 7.78 -1.31 -1.03
N GLN A 156 7.97 -2.26 -1.96
CA GLN A 156 8.05 -1.96 -3.39
C GLN A 156 6.81 -1.22 -3.93
N ILE A 157 5.62 -1.63 -3.51
CA ILE A 157 4.36 -1.02 -3.96
C ILE A 157 4.21 0.40 -3.40
N LEU A 158 4.57 0.60 -2.13
CA LEU A 158 4.56 1.91 -1.48
C LEU A 158 5.57 2.87 -2.12
N HIS A 159 6.77 2.39 -2.44
CA HIS A 159 7.81 3.18 -3.09
C HIS A 159 7.33 3.73 -4.43
N VAL A 160 6.79 2.87 -5.30
CA VAL A 160 6.33 3.30 -6.63
C VAL A 160 5.19 4.31 -6.57
N MET A 161 4.25 4.16 -5.63
CA MET A 161 3.10 5.06 -5.53
C MET A 161 3.42 6.38 -4.82
N PHE A 162 4.31 6.41 -3.82
CA PHE A 162 4.44 7.56 -2.92
C PHE A 162 5.85 8.15 -2.80
N ILE A 163 6.91 7.41 -3.18
CA ILE A 163 8.30 7.81 -2.88
C ILE A 163 9.12 8.02 -4.14
N ASP A 164 9.05 7.10 -5.09
CA ASP A 164 9.93 7.09 -6.26
C ASP A 164 9.67 8.32 -7.14
N GLU A 165 10.68 9.18 -7.31
CA GLU A 165 10.57 10.45 -8.04
C GLU A 165 10.05 10.31 -9.49
N LYS A 166 10.20 9.13 -10.10
CA LYS A 166 9.72 8.87 -11.46
C LYS A 166 8.24 8.48 -11.54
N SER A 167 7.62 8.13 -10.43
CA SER A 167 6.29 7.52 -10.41
C SER A 167 5.38 7.97 -9.26
N LYS A 168 5.91 8.70 -8.26
CA LYS A 168 5.15 9.10 -7.08
C LYS A 168 3.91 9.92 -7.44
N MET A 169 2.84 9.74 -6.71
CA MET A 169 1.69 10.62 -6.75
C MET A 169 2.03 11.93 -6.04
N ASN A 170 1.66 13.08 -6.60
CA ASN A 170 1.73 14.34 -5.86
C ASN A 170 0.70 14.34 -4.72
N PRO A 171 0.99 14.93 -3.55
CA PRO A 171 0.13 14.86 -2.37
C PRO A 171 -1.07 15.81 -2.46
N ASN A 172 -1.88 15.69 -3.52
CA ASN A 172 -3.11 16.46 -3.70
C ASN A 172 -4.12 15.70 -4.58
N LEU A 173 -5.34 16.20 -4.63
CA LEU A 173 -6.44 15.66 -5.46
C LEU A 173 -7.08 16.74 -6.34
N ASN A 174 -6.28 17.70 -6.80
CA ASN A 174 -6.78 18.88 -7.52
C ASN A 174 -7.58 18.51 -8.78
N TYR A 175 -7.25 17.37 -9.42
CA TYR A 175 -7.89 16.88 -10.65
C TYR A 175 -8.77 15.64 -10.44
N ALA A 176 -9.12 15.36 -9.19
CA ALA A 176 -9.98 14.24 -8.85
C ALA A 176 -11.45 14.53 -9.18
N GLN A 177 -12.11 13.51 -9.75
CA GLN A 177 -13.50 13.50 -10.20
C GLN A 177 -13.91 14.72 -11.04
N PHE A 178 -13.04 15.15 -11.96
CA PHE A 178 -13.40 16.18 -12.93
C PHE A 178 -14.65 15.80 -13.73
N VAL A 179 -15.27 16.81 -14.34
CA VAL A 179 -16.47 16.61 -15.16
C VAL A 179 -16.29 17.35 -16.49
N PRO A 180 -16.27 16.63 -17.63
CA PRO A 180 -16.13 17.24 -18.94
C PRO A 180 -17.11 18.39 -19.17
N GLY A 181 -16.58 19.53 -19.61
CA GLY A 181 -17.35 20.75 -19.85
C GLY A 181 -17.82 21.48 -18.58
N ARG A 182 -17.37 21.09 -17.37
CA ARG A 182 -17.78 21.77 -16.12
C ARG A 182 -16.64 22.19 -15.20
N ASN A 183 -15.69 21.30 -14.93
CA ASN A 183 -14.57 21.56 -14.02
C ASN A 183 -13.43 20.57 -14.26
N GLU A 184 -12.24 20.94 -13.80
CA GLU A 184 -11.01 20.15 -13.87
C GLU A 184 -10.80 19.23 -12.67
N GLY A 185 -11.62 19.37 -11.63
CA GLY A 185 -11.62 18.57 -10.42
C GLY A 185 -12.64 19.12 -9.41
N ARG A 186 -12.90 18.38 -8.34
CA ARG A 186 -13.87 18.78 -7.31
C ARG A 186 -13.65 18.09 -5.97
N GLY A 187 -14.13 18.73 -4.90
CA GLY A 187 -14.01 18.19 -3.53
C GLY A 187 -14.63 16.80 -3.32
N SER A 188 -15.59 16.38 -4.15
CA SER A 188 -16.10 14.99 -4.12
C SER A 188 -15.02 13.94 -4.41
N GLY A 189 -13.91 14.33 -5.03
CA GLY A 189 -12.77 13.46 -5.33
C GLY A 189 -12.07 12.88 -4.10
N ILE A 190 -12.24 13.47 -2.91
CA ILE A 190 -11.71 12.93 -1.64
C ILE A 190 -12.18 11.48 -1.41
N ILE A 191 -13.38 11.11 -1.87
CA ILE A 191 -13.88 9.73 -1.72
C ILE A 191 -13.04 8.70 -2.48
N ASP A 192 -12.27 9.10 -3.50
CA ASP A 192 -11.44 8.17 -4.25
C ASP A 192 -10.33 7.58 -3.38
N VAL A 193 -9.82 8.37 -2.42
CA VAL A 193 -8.76 7.98 -1.49
C VAL A 193 -9.27 7.65 -0.09
N HIS A 194 -10.58 7.44 0.08
CA HIS A 194 -11.19 7.11 1.39
C HIS A 194 -10.53 5.90 2.07
N GLY A 195 -9.82 5.04 1.34
CA GLY A 195 -9.09 3.91 1.88
C GLY A 195 -7.76 4.24 2.57
N PHE A 196 -7.31 5.49 2.57
CA PHE A 196 -6.02 5.89 3.18
C PHE A 196 -5.91 5.55 4.66
N TYR A 197 -7.01 5.52 5.43
CA TYR A 197 -6.95 5.06 6.82
C TYR A 197 -6.45 3.61 6.96
N ARG A 198 -6.76 2.74 5.99
CA ARG A 198 -6.26 1.35 5.94
C ARG A 198 -4.78 1.30 5.60
N LEU A 199 -4.34 2.23 4.74
CA LEU A 199 -2.94 2.35 4.35
C LEU A 199 -2.09 2.78 5.55
N ILE A 200 -2.56 3.73 6.36
CA ILE A 200 -1.90 4.17 7.60
C ILE A 200 -1.70 2.99 8.55
N ASP A 201 -2.75 2.22 8.84
CA ASP A 201 -2.63 1.02 9.68
C ASP A 201 -1.66 0.00 9.08
N ALA A 202 -1.72 -0.22 7.76
CA ALA A 202 -0.84 -1.16 7.07
C ALA A 202 0.63 -0.75 7.10
N ILE A 203 0.94 0.54 7.03
CA ILE A 203 2.32 1.06 7.17
C ILE A 203 2.82 0.85 8.60
N SER A 204 1.99 1.10 9.61
CA SER A 204 2.35 0.82 11.02
C SER A 204 2.73 -0.64 11.27
N LEU A 205 2.12 -1.58 10.53
CA LEU A 205 2.44 -3.00 10.60
C LEU A 205 3.80 -3.35 9.95
N LEU A 206 4.40 -2.44 9.18
CA LEU A 206 5.71 -2.58 8.54
C LEU A 206 6.87 -1.97 9.33
N GLU A 207 6.63 -1.16 10.38
CA GLU A 207 7.66 -0.36 11.09
C GLU A 207 8.89 -1.16 11.62
N ASN A 208 8.81 -2.50 11.73
CA ASN A 208 9.94 -3.36 12.14
C ASN A 208 10.42 -4.32 11.04
N ALA A 209 9.94 -4.16 9.80
CA ALA A 209 10.48 -4.89 8.67
C ALA A 209 11.86 -4.34 8.31
N ASN A 210 12.81 -5.22 7.98
CA ASN A 210 14.12 -4.79 7.51
C ASN A 210 14.02 -4.06 6.16
N GLU A 211 13.00 -4.40 5.38
CA GLU A 211 12.73 -3.86 4.04
C GLU A 211 11.92 -2.54 4.06
N TRP A 212 11.50 -2.08 5.25
CA TRP A 212 10.83 -0.80 5.47
C TRP A 212 11.72 0.07 6.36
N MET A 213 12.47 0.99 5.76
CA MET A 213 13.48 1.76 6.50
C MET A 213 12.86 2.97 7.20
N LYS A 214 13.57 3.52 8.20
CA LYS A 214 13.15 4.77 8.88
C LYS A 214 12.99 5.96 7.92
N ASP A 215 13.79 5.98 6.86
CA ASP A 215 13.70 6.98 5.80
C ASP A 215 12.38 6.86 5.01
N ASP A 216 11.88 5.63 4.81
CA ASP A 216 10.61 5.38 4.13
C ASP A 216 9.41 5.89 4.97
N ASP A 217 9.43 5.67 6.29
CA ASP A 217 8.40 6.22 7.20
C ASP A 217 8.38 7.75 7.13
N THR A 218 9.56 8.37 7.12
CA THR A 218 9.68 9.83 7.04
C THR A 218 9.10 10.37 5.73
N LYS A 219 9.45 9.75 4.59
CA LYS A 219 8.96 10.17 3.28
C LYS A 219 7.45 10.02 3.11
N ILE A 220 6.89 8.88 3.52
CA ILE A 220 5.43 8.69 3.45
C ILE A 220 4.70 9.61 4.42
N ARG A 221 5.24 9.81 5.63
CA ARG A 221 4.67 10.78 6.57
C ARG A 221 4.63 12.18 5.97
N SER A 222 5.73 12.64 5.38
CA SER A 222 5.76 13.93 4.68
C SER A 222 4.72 14.01 3.56
N TRP A 223 4.55 12.95 2.78
CA TRP A 223 3.50 12.89 1.76
C TRP A 223 2.09 13.12 2.35
N PHE A 224 1.76 12.44 3.46
CA PHE A 224 0.48 12.61 4.13
C PHE A 224 0.33 13.97 4.83
N GLU A 225 1.40 14.52 5.37
CA GLU A 225 1.42 15.87 5.95
C GLU A 225 1.13 16.92 4.88
N GLU A 226 1.79 16.84 3.73
CA GLU A 226 1.54 17.71 2.57
C GLU A 226 0.10 17.56 2.04
N TYR A 227 -0.45 16.35 2.01
CA TYR A 227 -1.83 16.11 1.57
C TYR A 227 -2.90 16.73 2.48
N LEU A 228 -2.59 16.95 3.76
CA LEU A 228 -3.51 17.53 4.73
C LEU A 228 -3.46 19.06 4.80
N LEU A 229 -2.50 19.69 4.14
CA LEU A 229 -2.32 21.15 4.08
C LEU A 229 -3.08 21.77 2.90
#